data_AF-A0A8T9B2N6-F1
#
_entry.id   AF-A0A8T9B2N6-F1
#
_cell.length_a   1.000
_cell.length_b   1.000
_cell.length_c   1.000
_cell.angle_alpha   90.00
_cell.angle_beta   90.00
_cell.angle_gamma   90.00
#
_symmetry.space_group_name_H-M   'P 1'
#
loop_
_entity.id
_entity.type
_entity.pdbx_description
1 polymer ?
#
loop_
_entity_poly.entity_id
_entity_poly.type
_entity_poly.pdbx_seq_one_letter_code
_entity_poly.pdbx_strand_id
1 'polypeptide(L)'
;MPEPAPQTTTTPTPTTPAPQTPSSKRKQAQAHHEYSRGHELKSLTIKTPPFAYAHLELQTSPPSTSTHTDIDIDALTIRAHLTSALTQFLGLSGAAISVDVLKIEGRECW
;
A
#
# COMPACT_ATOMS: atom_id res chain seq x y z
N MET A 1 -32.46 27.27 31.48
CA MET A 1 -32.20 25.82 31.70
C MET A 1 -33.05 25.34 32.85
N PRO A 2 -34.01 24.45 32.58
CA PRO A 2 -34.24 23.32 33.48
C PRO A 2 -34.51 22.00 32.74
N GLU A 3 -33.81 20.94 33.16
CA GLU A 3 -34.08 19.50 32.98
C GLU A 3 -33.57 18.84 34.31
N PRO A 4 -34.10 17.72 34.90
CA PRO A 4 -34.73 16.54 34.28
C PRO A 4 -36.01 15.95 34.89
N ALA A 5 -36.68 15.12 34.08
CA ALA A 5 -37.68 14.14 34.47
C ALA A 5 -37.04 12.74 34.63
N PRO A 6 -37.51 11.88 35.58
CA PRO A 6 -37.01 10.53 35.74
C PRO A 6 -37.82 9.53 34.89
N GLN A 7 -37.16 8.61 34.20
CA GLN A 7 -37.84 7.48 33.53
C GLN A 7 -37.26 6.13 33.98
N THR A 8 -38.19 5.19 34.08
CA THR A 8 -38.25 3.95 34.86
C THR A 8 -37.61 2.73 34.20
N THR A 9 -36.98 1.91 35.04
CA THR A 9 -36.57 0.50 34.82
C THR A 9 -37.75 -0.42 34.47
N THR A 10 -37.57 -1.36 33.54
CA THR A 10 -38.18 -2.73 33.62
C THR A 10 -37.61 -3.67 32.54
N THR A 11 -37.04 -4.79 32.99
CA THR A 11 -36.80 -6.04 32.23
C THR A 11 -37.75 -7.11 32.78
N PRO A 12 -38.32 -8.00 31.95
CA PRO A 12 -38.08 -9.42 32.20
C PRO A 12 -37.93 -10.29 30.92
N THR A 13 -37.45 -11.51 31.16
CA THR A 13 -36.78 -12.49 30.28
C THR A 13 -37.78 -13.58 29.73
N PRO A 14 -37.36 -14.81 29.33
CA PRO A 14 -37.44 -15.44 27.98
C PRO A 14 -38.54 -16.52 27.80
N THR A 15 -38.77 -17.06 26.58
CA THR A 15 -39.38 -18.41 26.35
C THR A 15 -39.05 -18.99 24.96
N THR A 16 -38.77 -20.30 24.93
CA THR A 16 -38.50 -21.28 23.82
C THR A 16 -39.14 -22.62 24.31
N PRO A 17 -39.39 -23.75 23.57
CA PRO A 17 -39.25 -24.18 22.14
C PRO A 17 -40.52 -24.88 21.54
N ALA A 18 -40.49 -25.35 20.26
CA ALA A 18 -40.84 -26.74 19.82
C ALA A 18 -41.06 -26.94 18.28
N PRO A 19 -40.91 -28.18 17.72
CA PRO A 19 -40.43 -28.47 16.34
C PRO A 19 -41.41 -29.21 15.41
N GLN A 20 -41.24 -29.16 14.06
CA GLN A 20 -41.83 -30.13 13.09
C GLN A 20 -40.99 -30.26 11.77
N THR A 21 -40.71 -31.50 11.34
CA THR A 21 -40.25 -32.02 10.00
C THR A 21 -41.24 -33.15 9.59
N PRO A 22 -41.26 -33.82 8.39
CA PRO A 22 -40.27 -33.97 7.28
C PRO A 22 -40.86 -34.10 5.82
N SER A 23 -40.00 -34.56 4.87
CA SER A 23 -40.25 -35.20 3.54
C SER A 23 -40.16 -34.26 2.31
N SER A 24 -39.54 -34.59 1.17
CA SER A 24 -39.28 -35.87 0.49
C SER A 24 -38.00 -35.88 -0.38
N LYS A 25 -37.39 -37.07 -0.50
CA LYS A 25 -36.26 -37.46 -1.39
C LYS A 25 -36.69 -37.55 -2.87
N ARG A 26 -35.85 -37.11 -3.83
CA ARG A 26 -35.45 -37.87 -5.05
C ARG A 26 -34.25 -37.22 -5.78
N LYS A 27 -33.06 -37.86 -5.77
CA LYS A 27 -32.27 -38.42 -6.92
C LYS A 27 -32.35 -37.55 -8.20
N GLN A 28 -31.25 -37.14 -8.85
CA GLN A 28 -30.16 -37.99 -9.36
C GLN A 28 -29.00 -37.14 -9.88
N ALA A 29 -27.80 -37.72 -9.84
CA ALA A 29 -26.52 -37.13 -10.21
C ALA A 29 -26.44 -36.58 -11.65
N GLN A 30 -25.69 -35.49 -11.82
CA GLN A 30 -24.89 -35.26 -13.02
C GLN A 30 -23.51 -34.73 -12.61
N ALA A 31 -22.51 -35.43 -13.10
CA ALA A 31 -21.11 -35.21 -12.85
C ALA A 31 -20.58 -33.93 -13.52
N HIS A 32 -19.44 -33.49 -13.01
CA HIS A 32 -18.43 -32.76 -13.75
C HIS A 32 -18.78 -31.31 -14.10
N HIS A 33 -18.59 -30.40 -13.14
CA HIS A 33 -18.12 -29.07 -13.46
C HIS A 33 -16.96 -28.67 -12.55
N GLU A 34 -15.81 -28.71 -13.20
CA GLU A 34 -14.64 -27.87 -13.01
C GLU A 34 -13.91 -27.98 -11.68
N TYR A 35 -12.62 -28.30 -11.80
CA TYR A 35 -11.59 -27.95 -10.84
C TYR A 35 -11.92 -26.59 -10.25
N SER A 36 -12.38 -26.58 -9.00
CA SER A 36 -12.57 -25.37 -8.22
C SER A 36 -11.21 -24.68 -8.16
N ARG A 37 -11.06 -23.70 -9.06
CA ARG A 37 -9.98 -22.73 -9.19
C ARG A 37 -9.31 -22.54 -7.84
N GLY A 38 -8.02 -22.87 -7.76
CA GLY A 38 -7.22 -22.80 -6.54
C GLY A 38 -7.61 -21.56 -5.73
N HIS A 39 -8.12 -21.79 -4.52
CA HIS A 39 -8.55 -20.73 -3.64
C HIS A 39 -7.33 -19.88 -3.32
N GLU A 40 -7.37 -18.59 -3.67
CA GLU A 40 -6.33 -17.64 -3.30
C GLU A 40 -6.26 -17.59 -1.77
N LEU A 41 -5.24 -18.23 -1.19
CA LEU A 41 -5.20 -18.50 0.26
C LEU A 41 -5.13 -17.23 1.12
N LYS A 42 -4.64 -16.12 0.56
CA LYS A 42 -4.77 -14.71 1.01
C LYS A 42 -3.76 -13.89 0.21
N SER A 43 -4.19 -12.93 -0.61
CA SER A 43 -3.30 -11.84 -1.04
C SER A 43 -3.24 -10.77 0.05
N LEU A 44 -2.08 -10.65 0.68
CA LEU A 44 -1.77 -9.59 1.63
C LEU A 44 -0.88 -8.57 0.91
N THR A 45 -1.49 -7.56 0.30
CA THR A 45 -0.76 -6.39 -0.17
C THR A 45 -0.48 -5.49 1.03
N ILE A 46 0.79 -5.16 1.27
CA ILE A 46 1.15 -4.07 2.16
C ILE A 46 0.62 -2.79 1.51
N LYS A 47 -0.54 -2.31 1.95
CA LYS A 47 -1.24 -1.17 1.35
C LYS A 47 -0.45 0.14 1.44
N THR A 48 0.49 0.22 2.38
CA THR A 48 1.29 1.41 2.69
C THR A 48 2.72 0.99 3.03
N PRO A 49 3.59 0.76 2.03
CA PRO A 49 4.99 0.46 2.30
C PRO A 49 5.64 1.67 2.99
N PRO A 50 6.51 1.45 4.00
CA PRO A 50 7.13 2.53 4.75
C PRO A 50 8.19 3.31 3.93
N PHE A 51 8.70 2.70 2.85
CA PHE A 51 9.68 3.28 1.94
C PHE A 51 9.43 2.79 0.51
N ALA A 52 9.98 3.53 -0.45
CA ALA A 52 10.03 3.15 -1.85
C ALA A 52 11.46 3.35 -2.36
N TYR A 53 11.88 2.50 -3.29
CA TYR A 53 13.17 2.62 -3.97
C TYR A 53 12.96 3.16 -5.37
N ALA A 54 13.87 4.03 -5.80
CA ALA A 54 13.88 4.58 -7.14
C ALA A 54 15.29 4.51 -7.69
N HIS A 55 15.42 4.04 -8.93
CA HIS A 55 16.67 4.09 -9.66
C HIS A 55 16.71 5.37 -10.49
N LEU A 56 17.75 6.18 -10.32
CA LEU A 56 17.89 7.48 -10.97
C LEU A 56 19.19 7.54 -11.77
N GLU A 57 19.14 8.16 -12.94
CA GLU A 57 20.30 8.42 -13.80
C GLU A 57 20.44 9.93 -14.05
N LEU A 58 21.65 10.47 -13.89
CA LEU A 58 21.94 11.85 -14.23
C LEU A 58 22.14 12.03 -15.74
N GLN A 59 21.24 12.77 -16.36
CA GLN A 59 21.30 13.16 -17.77
C GLN A 59 21.67 14.65 -17.91
N THR A 60 22.69 14.96 -18.72
CA THR A 60 23.13 16.35 -19.00
C THR A 60 22.97 16.67 -20.48
N SER A 61 22.59 17.92 -20.79
CA SER A 61 22.47 18.43 -22.16
C SER A 61 23.32 19.69 -22.35
N PRO A 62 24.17 19.79 -23.40
CA PRO A 62 24.40 18.78 -24.44
C PRO A 62 24.98 17.48 -23.86
N PRO A 63 24.68 16.31 -24.47
CA PRO A 63 25.20 15.05 -23.97
C PRO A 63 26.72 15.17 -23.94
N SER A 64 27.31 15.08 -22.76
CA SER A 64 28.76 15.13 -22.62
C SER A 64 29.35 14.05 -23.53
N THR A 65 30.11 14.45 -24.54
CA THR A 65 30.71 13.57 -25.56
C THR A 65 31.70 12.56 -24.97
N SER A 66 31.96 12.65 -23.66
CA SER A 66 32.61 11.65 -22.83
C SER A 66 31.75 10.37 -22.76
N THR A 67 31.89 9.54 -23.79
CA THR A 67 31.44 8.16 -23.88
C THR A 67 31.54 7.44 -22.53
N HIS A 68 30.44 7.30 -21.77
CA HIS A 68 30.34 6.41 -20.60
C HIS A 68 31.50 6.49 -19.57
N THR A 69 32.28 7.57 -19.56
CA THR A 69 33.54 7.65 -18.80
C THR A 69 33.48 8.88 -17.91
N ASP A 70 33.63 8.62 -16.62
CA ASP A 70 34.12 9.58 -15.62
C ASP A 70 33.27 10.82 -15.29
N ILE A 71 31.94 10.70 -15.25
CA ILE A 71 31.19 11.54 -14.30
C ILE A 71 30.87 10.63 -13.13
N ASP A 72 31.79 10.55 -12.18
CA ASP A 72 31.54 9.95 -10.88
C ASP A 72 30.78 11.00 -10.05
N ILE A 73 29.49 10.76 -9.82
CA ILE A 73 28.67 11.65 -9.01
C ILE A 73 28.84 11.27 -7.54
N ASP A 74 29.07 12.25 -6.67
CA ASP A 74 29.16 11.96 -5.24
C ASP A 74 27.78 12.02 -4.56
N ALA A 75 27.67 11.35 -3.41
CA ALA A 75 26.43 11.31 -2.63
C ALA A 75 25.98 12.71 -2.19
N LEU A 76 26.93 13.63 -1.96
CA LEU A 76 26.63 14.99 -1.55
C LEU A 76 25.96 15.77 -2.68
N THR A 77 26.46 15.66 -3.91
CA THR A 77 25.86 16.31 -5.08
C THR A 77 24.48 15.76 -5.37
N ILE A 78 24.28 14.43 -5.32
CA ILE A 78 22.95 13.82 -5.49
C ILE A 78 21.97 14.40 -4.47
N ARG A 79 22.32 14.38 -3.18
CA ARG A 79 21.44 14.88 -2.12
C ARG A 79 21.14 16.36 -2.28
N ALA A 80 22.14 17.18 -2.61
CA ALA A 80 21.95 18.60 -2.86
C ALA A 80 21.01 18.84 -4.06
N HIS A 81 21.17 18.08 -5.14
CA HIS A 81 20.36 18.21 -6.35
C HIS A 81 18.91 17.80 -6.09
N LEU A 82 18.70 16.64 -5.46
CA LEU A 82 17.36 16.16 -5.09
C LEU A 82 16.68 17.11 -4.10
N THR A 83 17.39 17.54 -3.04
CA THR A 83 16.82 18.47 -2.04
C THR A 83 16.43 19.79 -2.69
N SER A 84 17.29 20.34 -3.55
CA SER A 84 17.01 21.59 -4.27
C SER A 84 15.80 21.46 -5.19
N ALA A 85 15.76 20.43 -6.04
CA ALA A 85 14.66 20.21 -6.98
C ALA A 85 13.33 19.95 -6.26
N LEU A 86 13.33 19.11 -5.22
CA LEU A 86 12.14 18.84 -4.43
C LEU A 86 11.66 20.10 -3.68
N THR A 87 12.58 20.92 -3.17
CA THR A 87 12.24 22.18 -2.52
C THR A 87 11.67 23.19 -3.52
N GLN A 88 12.22 23.26 -4.74
CA GLN A 88 11.70 24.15 -5.79
C GLN A 88 10.30 23.73 -6.25
N PHE A 89 10.02 22.42 -6.28
CA PHE A 89 8.74 21.89 -6.75
C PHE A 89 7.66 21.85 -5.66
N LEU A 90 8.01 21.48 -4.42
CA LEU A 90 7.07 21.24 -3.31
C LEU A 90 7.23 22.23 -2.14
N GLY A 91 8.18 23.16 -2.21
CA GLY A 91 8.49 24.10 -1.13
C GLY A 91 9.08 23.43 0.11
N LEU A 92 8.69 23.91 1.28
CA LEU A 92 9.16 23.40 2.58
C LEU A 92 8.86 21.90 2.77
N SER A 93 7.74 21.41 2.23
CA SER A 93 7.39 19.99 2.27
C SER A 93 8.40 19.13 1.51
N GLY A 94 8.93 19.62 0.38
CA GLY A 94 9.95 18.92 -0.40
C GLY A 94 11.28 18.81 0.33
N ALA A 95 11.68 19.87 1.04
CA ALA A 95 12.88 19.86 1.89
C ALA A 95 12.77 18.87 3.07
N ALA A 96 11.55 18.52 3.49
CA ALA A 96 11.29 17.57 4.57
C ALA A 96 11.25 16.11 4.12
N ILE A 97 11.36 15.82 2.81
CA ILE A 97 11.40 14.44 2.29
C ILE A 97 12.75 13.82 2.63
N SER A 98 12.75 12.74 3.43
CA SER A 98 13.94 11.96 3.73
C SER A 98 14.34 11.10 2.52
N VAL A 99 15.51 11.36 1.95
CA VAL A 99 16.10 10.55 0.88
C VAL A 99 17.39 9.93 1.37
N ASP A 100 17.52 8.62 1.19
CA ASP A 100 18.72 7.84 1.48
C ASP A 100 19.33 7.35 0.17
N VAL A 101 20.67 7.35 0.08
CA VAL A 101 21.40 6.91 -1.12
C VAL A 101 22.11 5.61 -0.78
N LEU A 102 21.69 4.53 -1.43
CA LEU A 102 22.15 3.18 -1.11
C LEU A 102 23.44 2.83 -1.84
N LYS A 103 23.52 3.20 -3.11
CA LYS A 103 24.65 2.92 -3.98
C LYS A 103 24.74 4.00 -5.05
N ILE A 104 25.97 4.27 -5.48
CA ILE A 104 26.26 5.12 -6.61
C ILE A 104 27.19 4.36 -7.55
N GLU A 105 26.89 4.40 -8.84
CA GLU A 105 27.71 3.79 -9.88
C GLU A 105 27.75 4.72 -11.09
N GLY A 106 28.85 5.46 -11.24
CA GLY A 106 29.00 6.45 -12.31
C GLY A 106 27.94 7.55 -12.22
N ARG A 107 26.95 7.51 -13.13
CA ARG A 107 25.84 8.48 -13.20
C ARG A 107 24.53 7.94 -12.62
N GLU A 108 24.51 6.70 -12.18
CA GLU A 108 23.33 6.01 -11.66
C GLU A 108 23.36 5.98 -10.13
N CYS A 109 22.19 6.07 -9.49
CA CYS A 109 22.02 5.93 -8.06
C CYS A 109 20.70 5.27 -7.67
N TRP A 110 20.68 4.67 -6.48
CA TRP A 110 19.55 3.92 -5.90
C TRP A 110 19.20 4.40 -4.49
#